data_AF-A0A7Y4Z5C0-F1
#
_entry.id   AF-A0A7Y4Z5C0-F1
#
_cell.length_a   1.000
_cell.length_b   1.000
_cell.length_c   1.000
_cell.angle_alpha   90.00
_cell.angle_beta   90.00
_cell.angle_gamma   90.00
#
_symmetry.space_group_name_H-M   'P 1'
#
loop_
_entity.id
_entity.type
_entity.pdbx_description
1 polymer ?
#
loop_
_entity_poly.entity_id
_entity_poly.type
_entity_poly.pdbx_seq_one_letter_code
_entity_poly.pdbx_strand_id
1 'polypeptide(L)'
;MKKILLTMILFSLVAYVYSQNKVIPNPASLYTKFLGYKTEMKTDSNGNQIKVCIFPNNTECDEWAFFRGKCGSEFSYCALKGCDAETDSTDTAQFGVCVCTDSLGKKMKISLLDFMMQHGDTLYKESRIDRMK
;
A
#
# COMPACT_ATOMS: atom_id res chain seq x y z
N MET A 1 -36.47 -35.15 12.96
CA MET A 1 -35.05 -35.21 13.39
C MET A 1 -34.06 -35.12 12.23
N LYS A 2 -34.11 -35.98 11.18
CA LYS A 2 -33.17 -35.92 10.04
C LYS A 2 -33.16 -34.58 9.27
N LYS A 3 -34.32 -33.94 9.08
CA LYS A 3 -34.42 -32.61 8.43
C LYS A 3 -33.77 -31.48 9.25
N ILE A 4 -33.92 -31.53 10.59
CA ILE A 4 -33.32 -30.55 11.53
C ILE A 4 -31.79 -30.72 11.57
N LEU A 5 -31.31 -31.97 11.54
CA LEU A 5 -29.88 -32.28 11.46
C LEU A 5 -29.27 -31.78 10.14
N LEU A 6 -29.97 -31.98 9.01
CA LEU A 6 -29.52 -31.50 7.71
C LEU A 6 -29.43 -29.97 7.65
N THR A 7 -30.39 -29.26 8.25
CA THR A 7 -30.39 -27.78 8.31
C THR A 7 -29.28 -27.23 9.21
N MET A 8 -28.98 -27.89 10.32
CA MET A 8 -27.86 -27.47 11.19
C MET A 8 -26.50 -27.70 10.52
N ILE A 9 -26.33 -28.82 9.81
CA ILE A 9 -25.11 -29.08 9.02
C ILE A 9 -24.95 -28.02 7.93
N LEU A 10 -26.03 -27.69 7.22
CA LEU A 10 -26.00 -26.65 6.18
C LEU A 10 -25.68 -25.27 6.76
N PHE A 11 -26.27 -24.91 7.90
CA PHE A 11 -25.99 -23.65 8.58
C PHE A 11 -24.53 -23.56 9.06
N SER A 12 -23.98 -24.63 9.63
CA SER A 12 -22.57 -24.70 10.04
C SER A 12 -21.62 -24.62 8.85
N LEU A 13 -21.95 -25.24 7.72
CA LEU A 13 -21.16 -25.15 6.48
C LEU A 13 -21.20 -23.73 5.90
N VAL A 14 -22.36 -23.07 5.90
CA VAL A 14 -22.50 -21.68 5.44
C VAL A 14 -21.73 -20.74 6.35
N ALA A 15 -21.85 -20.87 7.67
CA ALA A 15 -21.10 -20.06 8.64
C ALA A 15 -19.57 -20.25 8.50
N TYR A 16 -19.12 -21.49 8.23
CA TYR A 16 -17.72 -21.79 8.00
C TYR A 16 -17.18 -21.11 6.73
N VAL A 17 -17.92 -21.16 5.62
CA VAL A 17 -17.55 -20.48 4.36
C VAL A 17 -17.48 -18.96 4.55
N TYR A 18 -18.43 -18.37 5.29
CA TYR A 18 -18.44 -16.93 5.58
C TYR A 18 -17.22 -16.45 6.38
N SER A 19 -16.64 -17.30 7.24
CA SER A 19 -15.49 -16.94 8.08
C SER A 19 -14.17 -16.79 7.30
N GLN A 20 -14.08 -17.32 6.08
CA GLN A 20 -12.81 -17.47 5.34
C GLN A 20 -12.48 -16.32 4.36
N ASN A 21 -13.34 -15.32 4.18
CA ASN A 21 -13.08 -14.22 3.24
C ASN A 21 -12.15 -13.15 3.84
N LYS A 22 -10.85 -13.46 3.91
CA LYS A 22 -9.80 -12.47 4.21
C LYS A 22 -9.33 -11.79 2.92
N VAL A 23 -9.63 -10.51 2.77
CA VAL A 23 -9.14 -9.68 1.65
C VAL A 23 -7.79 -9.06 2.06
N ILE A 24 -6.72 -9.36 1.31
CA ILE A 24 -5.42 -8.71 1.46
C ILE A 24 -5.41 -7.49 0.52
N PRO A 25 -5.38 -6.26 1.04
CA PRO A 25 -5.38 -5.06 0.20
C PRO A 25 -4.06 -4.89 -0.54
N ASN A 26 -4.11 -4.34 -1.76
CA ASN A 26 -2.91 -3.96 -2.50
C ASN A 26 -2.19 -2.78 -1.79
N PRO A 27 -0.93 -2.92 -1.35
CA PRO A 27 -0.20 -1.84 -0.67
C PRO A 27 -0.05 -0.57 -1.52
N ALA A 28 0.16 -0.69 -2.83
CA ALA A 28 0.28 0.48 -3.71
C ALA A 28 -1.04 1.26 -3.79
N SER A 29 -2.18 0.54 -3.85
CA SER A 29 -3.50 1.18 -3.78
C SER A 29 -3.77 1.80 -2.41
N LEU A 30 -3.36 1.16 -1.31
CA LEU A 30 -3.48 1.74 0.03
C LEU A 30 -2.64 3.01 0.16
N TYR A 31 -1.41 3.01 -0.34
CA TYR A 31 -0.52 4.15 -0.31
C TYR A 31 -1.07 5.34 -1.10
N THR A 32 -1.54 5.10 -2.32
CA THR A 32 -2.17 6.13 -3.14
C THR A 32 -3.41 6.72 -2.47
N LYS A 33 -4.24 5.86 -1.88
CA LYS A 33 -5.42 6.28 -1.10
C LYS A 33 -5.05 7.04 0.17
N PHE A 34 -3.99 6.61 0.88
CA PHE A 34 -3.51 7.26 2.09
C PHE A 34 -3.09 8.70 1.82
N LEU A 35 -2.42 8.95 0.69
CA LEU A 35 -2.03 10.29 0.25
C LEU A 35 -3.22 11.12 -0.29
N GLY A 36 -4.40 10.52 -0.43
CA GLY A 36 -5.61 11.19 -0.91
C GLY A 36 -5.63 11.44 -2.42
N TYR A 37 -4.75 10.79 -3.19
CA TYR A 37 -4.69 10.94 -4.64
C TYR A 37 -5.78 10.14 -5.34
N LYS A 38 -6.23 10.64 -6.49
CA LYS A 38 -7.20 9.95 -7.33
C LYS A 38 -6.52 8.79 -8.06
N THR A 39 -7.30 7.79 -8.43
CA THR A 39 -6.82 6.65 -9.22
C THR A 39 -7.75 6.34 -10.38
N GLU A 40 -7.16 5.88 -11.49
CA GLU A 40 -7.91 5.44 -12.67
C GLU A 40 -7.39 4.09 -13.16
N MET A 41 -8.29 3.28 -13.75
CA MET A 41 -7.90 2.06 -14.44
C MET A 41 -7.54 2.40 -15.89
N LYS A 42 -6.40 1.90 -16.37
CA LYS A 42 -5.92 2.08 -17.74
C LYS A 42 -5.42 0.78 -18.33
N THR A 43 -5.28 0.73 -19.64
CA THR A 43 -4.65 -0.37 -20.36
C THR A 43 -3.24 0.05 -20.78
N ASP A 44 -2.23 -0.73 -20.40
CA ASP A 44 -0.84 -0.47 -20.79
C ASP A 44 -0.56 -0.87 -22.26
N SER A 45 0.66 -0.61 -22.73
CA SER A 45 1.08 -0.93 -24.11
C SER A 45 1.06 -2.42 -24.44
N ASN A 46 1.04 -3.29 -23.42
CA ASN A 46 1.01 -4.74 -23.55
C ASN A 46 -0.43 -5.29 -23.43
N GLY A 47 -1.43 -4.41 -23.26
CA GLY A 47 -2.83 -4.79 -23.09
C GLY A 47 -3.22 -5.15 -21.66
N ASN A 48 -2.34 -4.98 -20.66
CA ASN A 48 -2.67 -5.26 -19.26
C ASN A 48 -3.49 -4.13 -18.66
N GLN A 49 -4.44 -4.46 -17.79
CA GLN A 49 -5.09 -3.46 -16.96
C GLN A 49 -4.18 -3.08 -15.79
N ILE A 50 -3.84 -1.79 -15.72
CA ILE A 50 -3.07 -1.19 -14.64
C ILE A 50 -3.92 -0.14 -13.93
N LYS A 51 -3.52 0.23 -12.71
CA LYS A 51 -4.11 1.36 -12.00
C LYS A 51 -3.06 2.47 -11.89
N VAL A 52 -3.44 3.66 -12.31
CA VAL A 52 -2.59 4.84 -12.22
C VAL A 52 -3.05 5.76 -11.09
N CYS A 53 -2.09 6.38 -10.41
CA CYS A 53 -2.26 7.50 -9.50
C CYS A 53 -2.25 8.81 -10.30
N ILE A 54 -3.21 9.70 -10.04
CA ILE A 54 -3.28 11.03 -10.64
C ILE A 54 -2.87 12.07 -9.58
N PHE A 55 -1.79 12.78 -9.86
CA PHE A 55 -1.19 13.77 -8.95
C PHE A 55 -1.88 15.15 -9.05
N PRO A 56 -1.67 16.05 -8.08
CA PRO A 56 -2.27 17.39 -8.09
C PRO A 56 -1.96 18.26 -9.32
N ASN A 57 -0.82 18.03 -9.99
CA ASN A 57 -0.46 18.71 -11.24
C ASN A 57 -1.04 18.02 -12.50
N ASN A 58 -1.92 17.04 -12.33
CA ASN A 58 -2.49 16.18 -13.38
C ASN A 58 -1.49 15.28 -14.12
N THR A 59 -0.25 15.16 -13.65
CA THR A 59 0.60 14.06 -14.13
C THR A 59 0.15 12.76 -13.49
N GLU A 60 0.53 11.64 -14.11
CA GLU A 60 0.12 10.32 -13.66
C GLU A 60 1.28 9.36 -13.57
N CYS A 61 1.11 8.33 -12.74
CA CYS A 61 2.02 7.20 -12.71
C CYS A 61 1.31 5.91 -12.30
N ASP A 62 1.77 4.77 -12.83
CA ASP A 62 1.38 3.45 -12.32
C ASP A 62 1.55 3.38 -10.78
N GLU A 63 0.53 2.88 -10.08
CA GLU A 63 0.51 2.93 -8.61
C GLU A 63 1.68 2.16 -7.99
N TRP A 64 2.12 1.07 -8.62
CA TRP A 64 3.24 0.28 -8.15
C TRP A 64 4.58 0.93 -8.46
N ALA A 65 4.72 1.58 -9.61
CA ALA A 65 5.87 2.41 -9.93
C ALA A 65 6.00 3.57 -8.95
N PHE A 66 4.90 4.25 -8.62
CA PHE A 66 4.87 5.32 -7.64
C PHE A 66 5.22 4.82 -6.23
N PHE A 67 4.61 3.71 -5.79
CA PHE A 67 4.90 3.10 -4.49
C PHE A 67 6.38 2.67 -4.33
N ARG A 68 7.05 2.31 -5.44
CA ARG A 68 8.47 1.98 -5.47
C ARG A 68 9.41 3.17 -5.69
N GLY A 69 8.89 4.40 -5.74
CA GLY A 69 9.70 5.60 -5.92
C GLY A 69 10.28 5.80 -7.32
N LYS A 70 9.67 5.20 -8.36
CA LYS A 70 10.16 5.32 -9.75
C LYS A 70 9.72 6.60 -10.48
N CYS A 71 8.76 7.31 -9.91
CA CYS A 71 8.07 8.45 -10.52
C CYS A 71 7.34 9.25 -9.44
N GLY A 72 6.94 10.48 -9.75
CA GLY A 72 6.14 11.32 -8.86
C GLY A 72 6.82 11.58 -7.51
N SER A 73 8.15 11.64 -7.49
CA SER A 73 8.93 11.75 -6.25
C SER A 73 8.50 12.98 -5.43
N GLU A 74 8.17 14.09 -6.08
CA GLU A 74 7.66 15.32 -5.47
C GLU A 74 6.30 15.17 -4.78
N PHE A 75 5.53 14.13 -5.13
CA PHE A 75 4.24 13.80 -4.54
C PHE A 75 4.31 12.65 -3.54
N SER A 76 5.49 12.06 -3.35
CA SER A 76 5.69 10.96 -2.41
C SER A 76 5.52 11.42 -0.95
N TYR A 77 5.18 10.49 -0.07
CA TYR A 77 5.19 10.74 1.37
C TYR A 77 6.56 11.23 1.86
N CYS A 78 7.67 10.69 1.31
CA CYS A 78 9.02 11.16 1.63
C CYS A 78 9.15 12.67 1.37
N ALA A 79 8.77 13.13 0.19
CA ALA A 79 8.84 14.54 -0.19
C ALA A 79 7.95 15.43 0.67
N LEU A 80 6.73 14.96 0.99
CA LEU A 80 5.82 15.67 1.90
C LEU A 80 6.38 15.81 3.33
N LYS A 81 7.35 14.97 3.73
CA LYS A 81 8.08 15.06 4.99
C LYS A 81 9.48 15.67 4.85
N GLY A 82 9.83 16.21 3.68
CA GLY A 82 11.10 16.90 3.45
C GLY A 82 12.29 15.99 3.12
N CYS A 83 12.05 14.78 2.62
CA CYS A 83 13.08 13.86 2.15
C CYS A 83 12.88 13.51 0.67
N ASP A 84 13.94 13.07 -0.01
CA ASP A 84 13.83 12.60 -1.39
C ASP A 84 13.26 11.17 -1.42
N ALA A 85 12.46 10.86 -2.44
CA ALA A 85 12.04 9.50 -2.73
C ALA A 85 12.90 8.90 -3.84
N GLU A 86 13.46 7.73 -3.55
CA GLU A 86 14.27 6.95 -4.48
C GLU A 86 13.77 5.50 -4.55
N THR A 87 14.17 4.78 -5.60
CA THR A 87 14.04 3.33 -5.66
C THR A 87 15.32 2.69 -5.14
N ASP A 88 15.16 1.72 -4.24
CA ASP A 88 16.22 0.80 -3.86
C ASP A 88 15.89 -0.60 -4.39
N SER A 89 16.94 -1.40 -4.60
CA SER A 89 16.82 -2.68 -5.29
C SER A 89 17.74 -3.73 -4.72
N THR A 90 17.23 -4.95 -4.61
CA THR A 90 18.03 -6.17 -4.49
C THR A 90 18.04 -6.90 -5.84
N ASP A 91 18.76 -8.01 -5.90
CA ASP A 91 18.77 -8.89 -7.08
C ASP A 91 17.36 -9.41 -7.46
N THR A 92 16.40 -9.39 -6.53
CA THR A 92 15.08 -10.00 -6.70
C THR A 92 13.91 -9.02 -6.55
N ALA A 93 14.14 -7.82 -6.03
CA ALA A 93 13.07 -6.90 -5.67
C ALA A 93 13.46 -5.43 -5.82
N GLN A 94 12.45 -4.58 -5.96
CA GLN A 94 12.58 -3.13 -5.96
C GLN A 94 11.56 -2.53 -5.00
N PHE A 95 11.95 -1.54 -4.21
CA PHE A 95 11.13 -0.93 -3.17
C PHE A 95 11.42 0.58 -3.05
N GLY A 96 10.43 1.33 -2.58
CA GLY A 96 10.59 2.76 -2.33
C GLY A 96 11.34 3.00 -1.04
N VAL A 97 12.27 3.95 -1.07
CA VAL A 97 13.03 4.42 0.10
C VAL A 97 12.96 5.93 0.19
N CYS A 98 12.98 6.44 1.42
CA CYS A 98 13.18 7.85 1.69
C CYS A 98 14.66 8.11 1.97
N VAL A 99 15.22 9.11 1.30
CA VAL A 99 16.59 9.59 1.49
C VAL A 99 16.53 10.97 2.11
N CYS A 100 16.87 11.06 3.39
CA CYS A 100 16.84 12.30 4.17
C CYS A 100 18.27 12.80 4.39
N THR A 101 18.49 14.10 4.35
CA THR A 101 19.79 14.71 4.69
C THR A 101 19.68 15.42 6.03
N ASP A 102 20.56 15.11 6.98
CA ASP A 102 20.58 15.77 8.29
C ASP A 102 21.25 17.16 8.24
N SER A 103 21.27 17.87 9.39
CA SER A 103 21.87 19.21 9.50
C SER A 103 23.39 19.24 9.27
N LEU A 104 24.05 18.08 9.30
CA LEU A 104 25.47 17.92 9.03
C LEU A 104 25.75 17.51 7.57
N GLY A 105 24.70 17.38 6.75
CA GLY A 105 24.81 16.95 5.36
C GLY A 105 24.92 15.43 5.19
N LYS A 106 24.75 14.64 6.25
CA LYS A 106 24.78 13.18 6.16
C LYS A 106 23.45 12.66 5.62
N LYS A 107 23.54 11.85 4.57
CA LYS A 107 22.39 11.16 3.99
C LYS A 107 22.05 9.90 4.79
N MET A 108 20.77 9.74 5.10
CA MET A 108 20.19 8.54 5.69
C MET A 108 19.17 7.94 4.72
N LYS A 109 19.17 6.63 4.57
CA LYS A 109 18.23 5.88 3.74
C LYS A 109 17.39 4.98 4.63
N ILE A 110 16.08 4.99 4.44
CA ILE A 110 15.10 4.18 5.18
C ILE A 110 13.99 3.74 4.23
N SER A 111 13.40 2.56 4.46
CA SER A 111 12.27 2.10 3.63
C SER A 111 11.08 3.06 3.76
N LEU A 112 10.30 3.23 2.69
CA LEU A 112 9.12 4.09 2.69
C LEU A 112 8.16 3.74 3.84
N LEU A 113 7.91 2.44 4.07
CA LEU A 113 6.98 1.99 5.10
C LEU A 113 7.52 2.25 6.51
N ASP A 114 8.80 1.98 6.76
CA ASP A 114 9.40 2.26 8.07
C ASP A 114 9.45 3.76 8.35
N PHE A 115 9.69 4.57 7.32
CA PHE A 115 9.65 6.02 7.43
C PHE A 115 8.25 6.55 7.77
N MET A 116 7.20 6.01 7.14
CA MET A 116 5.82 6.30 7.53
C MET A 116 5.57 5.92 8.99
N MET A 117 5.99 4.72 9.41
CA MET A 117 5.82 4.25 10.79
C MET A 117 6.55 5.12 11.80
N GLN A 118 7.76 5.59 11.49
CA GLN A 118 8.50 6.54 12.35
C GLN A 118 7.76 7.88 12.54
N HIS A 119 6.89 8.23 11.60
CA HIS A 119 6.05 9.43 11.67
C HIS A 119 4.64 9.15 12.24
N GLY A 120 4.38 7.93 12.74
CA GLY A 120 3.09 7.53 13.29
C GLY A 120 2.03 7.19 12.24
N ASP A 121 2.43 7.06 10.97
CA ASP A 121 1.54 6.74 9.86
C ASP A 121 1.70 5.27 9.42
N THR A 122 0.60 4.63 9.05
CA THR A 122 0.61 3.25 8.57
C THR A 122 -0.44 3.04 7.47
N LEU A 123 -0.11 2.22 6.48
CA LEU A 123 -1.05 1.81 5.44
C LEU A 123 -2.08 0.79 5.95
N TYR A 124 -1.71 0.03 6.97
CA TYR A 124 -2.53 -1.05 7.50
C TYR A 124 -3.17 -0.61 8.81
N LYS A 125 -4.49 -0.78 8.91
CA LYS A 125 -5.16 -0.61 10.20
C LYS A 125 -4.59 -1.64 11.18
N GLU A 126 -4.09 -1.16 12.32
CA GLU A 126 -3.74 -2.02 13.44
C GLU A 126 -4.92 -2.93 13.78
N SER A 127 -4.64 -4.19 14.06
CA SER A 127 -5.68 -5.10 14.49
C SER A 127 -6.23 -4.64 15.84
N ARG A 128 -7.46 -5.07 16.17
CA ARG A 128 -8.03 -4.76 17.49
C ARG A 128 -7.18 -5.30 18.65
N ILE A 129 -6.32 -6.29 18.37
CA ILE A 129 -5.39 -6.92 19.31
C ILE A 129 -4.13 -6.07 19.51
N ASP A 130 -3.64 -5.40 18.47
CA ASP A 130 -2.44 -4.55 18.56
C ASP A 130 -2.68 -3.29 19.40
N ARG A 131 -3.91 -2.77 19.41
CA ARG A 131 -4.34 -1.63 20.24
C ARG A 131 -4.53 -1.95 21.74
N MET A 132 -4.42 -3.22 22.13
CA MET A 132 -4.60 -3.68 23.51
C MET A 132 -3.28 -4.01 24.22
N LYS A 133 -2.15 -3.84 23.53
CA LYS A 133 -0.80 -3.92 24.09
C LYS A 133 -0.29 -2.52 24.43
#